data_AF-A0A6G4ZWZ9-F1
#
_entry.id   AF-A0A6G4ZWZ9-F1
#
_cell.length_a   1.000
_cell.length_b   1.000
_cell.length_c   1.000
_cell.angle_alpha   90.00
_cell.angle_beta   90.00
_cell.angle_gamma   90.00
#
_symmetry.space_group_name_H-M   'P 1'
#
loop_
_entity.id
_entity.type
_entity.pdbx_description
1 polymer ?
#
loop_
_entity_poly.entity_id
_entity_poly.type
_entity_poly.pdbx_seq_one_letter_code
_entity_poly.pdbx_strand_id
1 'polypeptide(L)'
;MSGYINFGCPNGVNGGADLPDAFHRAPPEPKSRANVVLGAQWGDEGKGKIVDLLASEAQIVCRCQGGNNAGHTVVVESVHYDFHLLPSGLTNTKCTAVVGNGVVINVPQLFEEIKANEEKGLQISSRLLISDRSHIVFDFHQAVDGLQEIEKGAKSLGTTKKGIGPTYACKASRTGLRMADLVGDFAVFEQRFRSLVSTYQRLFPALKVDLDVELAKYKDLAMKLRPFVIDTVSYLHDALAEGKNILIEGANACLLDIDFGTYPFVTSSNCTVGGVCTGLGIPPRAIGNVYGVVKAYTTRVGDGPFPPSRRMKS
;
A
#
# COMPACT_ATOMS: atom_id res chain seq x y z
N MET A 1 -22.69 -16.31 45.59
CA MET A 1 -22.02 -14.99 45.69
C MET A 1 -21.51 -14.65 44.30
N SER A 2 -22.30 -13.88 43.57
CA SER A 2 -21.99 -13.36 42.24
C SER A 2 -21.64 -11.89 42.40
N GLY A 3 -20.47 -11.47 41.92
CA GLY A 3 -20.00 -10.09 41.96
C GLY A 3 -19.82 -9.58 40.54
N TYR A 4 -20.90 -9.18 39.89
CA TYR A 4 -20.84 -8.31 38.72
C TYR A 4 -20.73 -6.86 39.20
N ILE A 5 -19.66 -6.19 38.80
CA ILE A 5 -19.46 -4.76 39.02
C ILE A 5 -20.46 -4.02 38.14
N ASN A 6 -21.44 -3.42 38.79
CA ASN A 6 -22.49 -2.61 38.21
C ASN A 6 -21.94 -1.19 38.02
N PHE A 7 -21.60 -0.79 36.79
CA PHE A 7 -21.36 0.61 36.47
C PHE A 7 -22.71 1.32 36.33
N GLY A 8 -23.34 1.61 37.46
CA GLY A 8 -24.50 2.48 37.53
C GLY A 8 -24.09 3.91 37.19
N CYS A 9 -24.57 4.41 36.04
CA CYS A 9 -24.54 5.84 35.74
C CYS A 9 -25.52 6.55 36.71
N PRO A 10 -25.09 7.56 37.49
CA PRO A 10 -26.00 8.25 38.39
C PRO A 10 -26.99 9.11 37.57
N ASN A 11 -28.27 8.95 37.88
CA ASN A 11 -29.39 9.71 37.33
C ASN A 11 -29.16 11.22 37.31
N GLY A 12 -29.65 11.87 36.24
CA GLY A 12 -30.20 13.23 36.38
C GLY A 12 -29.71 14.28 35.39
N VAL A 13 -29.86 14.04 34.09
CA VAL A 13 -30.09 15.15 33.15
C VAL A 13 -31.24 14.76 32.22
N ASN A 14 -32.47 15.09 32.64
CA ASN A 14 -33.61 15.15 31.73
C ASN A 14 -33.38 16.34 30.79
N GLY A 15 -32.62 16.11 29.73
CA GLY A 15 -32.48 16.98 28.58
C GLY A 15 -32.87 16.20 27.35
N GLY A 16 -34.17 16.15 27.04
CA GLY A 16 -34.65 15.76 25.72
C GLY A 16 -34.20 16.78 24.69
N ALA A 17 -32.94 16.72 24.29
CA ALA A 17 -32.51 17.22 23.01
C ALA A 17 -32.57 16.02 22.08
N ASP A 18 -33.67 15.90 21.33
CA ASP A 18 -33.72 15.03 20.16
C ASP A 18 -32.48 15.34 19.33
N LEU A 19 -31.54 14.38 19.25
CA LEU A 19 -30.44 14.48 18.30
C LEU A 19 -31.10 14.64 16.92
N PRO A 20 -30.71 15.64 16.11
CA PRO A 20 -31.36 15.87 14.83
C PRO A 20 -31.36 14.59 13.98
N ASP A 21 -32.44 14.35 13.22
CA ASP A 21 -32.69 13.15 12.38
C ASP A 21 -31.47 12.73 11.50
N ALA A 22 -30.56 13.67 11.25
CA ALA A 22 -29.26 13.45 10.62
C ALA A 22 -28.34 12.45 11.34
N PHE A 23 -28.47 12.24 12.66
CA PHE A 23 -27.71 11.24 13.41
C PHE A 23 -28.34 9.83 13.38
N HIS A 24 -29.59 9.72 12.92
CA HIS A 24 -30.32 8.45 12.86
C HIS A 24 -30.28 7.78 11.48
N ARG A 25 -29.83 8.50 10.43
CA ARG A 25 -29.71 7.91 9.10
C ARG A 25 -28.36 7.26 8.92
N ALA A 26 -28.37 5.93 8.81
CA ALA A 26 -27.23 5.21 8.27
C ALA A 26 -26.87 5.85 6.91
N PRO A 27 -25.57 6.12 6.65
CA PRO A 27 -25.16 6.67 5.37
C PRO A 27 -25.67 5.75 4.25
N PRO A 28 -26.08 6.30 3.09
CA PRO A 28 -26.64 5.50 2.01
C PRO A 28 -25.71 4.33 1.66
N GLU A 29 -26.28 3.16 1.43
CA GLU A 29 -25.52 1.99 0.99
C GLU A 29 -24.84 2.30 -0.35
N PRO A 30 -23.57 1.91 -0.53
CA PRO A 30 -22.89 2.12 -1.79
C PRO A 30 -23.61 1.33 -2.91
N LYS A 31 -23.69 1.91 -4.11
CA LYS A 31 -24.38 1.28 -5.24
C LYS A 31 -23.61 0.08 -5.80
N SER A 32 -22.30 0.04 -5.61
CA SER A 32 -21.44 -1.10 -5.91
C SER A 32 -20.57 -1.47 -4.72
N ARG A 33 -19.89 -2.60 -4.82
CA ARG A 33 -18.89 -3.07 -3.86
C ARG A 33 -17.57 -3.32 -4.55
N ALA A 34 -16.47 -3.20 -3.80
CA ALA A 34 -15.13 -3.46 -4.30
C ALA A 34 -14.72 -4.93 -4.07
N ASN A 35 -14.41 -5.62 -5.16
CA ASN A 35 -13.92 -6.99 -5.12
C ASN A 35 -12.43 -7.02 -4.82
N VAL A 36 -11.97 -8.02 -4.06
CA VAL A 36 -10.60 -8.08 -3.54
C VAL A 36 -9.94 -9.39 -3.93
N VAL A 37 -8.69 -9.34 -4.39
CA VAL A 37 -7.85 -10.52 -4.61
C VAL A 37 -6.69 -10.51 -3.61
N LEU A 38 -6.61 -11.51 -2.73
CA LEU A 38 -5.58 -11.64 -1.70
C LEU A 38 -4.81 -12.96 -1.85
N GLY A 39 -3.56 -12.98 -1.45
CA GLY A 39 -2.74 -14.20 -1.40
C GLY A 39 -2.96 -14.89 -0.08
N ALA A 40 -3.24 -16.19 -0.07
CA ALA A 40 -3.60 -16.90 1.15
C ALA A 40 -2.41 -17.54 1.89
N GLN A 41 -1.20 -17.53 1.31
CA GLN A 41 -0.02 -18.25 1.82
C GLN A 41 1.14 -17.26 2.07
N TRP A 42 2.37 -17.60 1.64
CA TRP A 42 3.60 -16.79 1.82
C TRP A 42 4.04 -16.10 0.51
N GLY A 43 3.10 -15.73 -0.35
CA GLY A 43 3.40 -15.06 -1.61
C GLY A 43 3.56 -16.02 -2.79
N ASP A 44 3.73 -15.45 -3.98
CA ASP A 44 3.92 -16.15 -5.26
C ASP A 44 2.85 -17.21 -5.59
N GLU A 45 1.62 -16.99 -5.14
CA GLU A 45 0.48 -17.86 -5.43
C GLU A 45 -0.09 -17.66 -6.85
N GLY A 46 0.41 -16.65 -7.57
CA GLY A 46 -0.08 -16.32 -8.92
C GLY A 46 -1.27 -15.36 -8.93
N LYS A 47 -1.41 -14.50 -7.91
CA LYS A 47 -2.47 -13.47 -7.83
C LYS A 47 -2.65 -12.68 -9.13
N GLY A 48 -1.55 -12.32 -9.79
CA GLY A 48 -1.56 -11.55 -11.03
C GLY A 48 -2.46 -12.15 -12.12
N LYS A 49 -2.54 -13.48 -12.23
CA LYS A 49 -3.42 -14.16 -13.21
C LYS A 49 -4.90 -13.99 -12.86
N ILE A 50 -5.24 -14.03 -11.58
CA ILE A 50 -6.63 -13.83 -11.11
C ILE A 50 -7.01 -12.36 -11.25
N VAL A 51 -6.09 -11.45 -10.93
CA VAL A 51 -6.29 -10.00 -11.12
C VAL A 51 -6.49 -9.70 -12.60
N ASP A 52 -5.68 -10.23 -13.50
CA ASP A 52 -5.81 -10.04 -14.94
C ASP A 52 -7.18 -10.53 -15.48
N LEU A 53 -7.61 -11.72 -15.06
CA LEU A 53 -8.92 -12.26 -15.41
C LEU A 53 -10.06 -11.31 -14.97
N LEU A 54 -10.04 -10.88 -13.70
CA LEU A 54 -11.07 -10.02 -13.12
C LEU A 54 -10.97 -8.55 -13.58
N ALA A 55 -9.79 -8.10 -13.99
CA ALA A 55 -9.55 -6.73 -14.44
C ALA A 55 -10.26 -6.41 -15.75
N SER A 56 -10.61 -7.43 -16.55
CA SER A 56 -11.37 -7.27 -17.80
C SER A 56 -12.74 -6.59 -17.60
N GLU A 57 -13.39 -6.81 -16.46
CA GLU A 57 -14.70 -6.25 -16.09
C GLU A 57 -14.59 -5.06 -15.12
N ALA A 58 -13.38 -4.76 -14.64
CA ALA A 58 -13.12 -3.67 -13.71
C ALA A 58 -13.00 -2.33 -14.43
N GLN A 59 -13.64 -1.30 -13.87
CA GLN A 59 -13.47 0.08 -14.31
C GLN A 59 -12.33 0.76 -13.53
N ILE A 60 -12.07 0.31 -12.31
CA ILE A 60 -11.01 0.80 -11.45
C ILE A 60 -10.28 -0.39 -10.83
N VAL A 61 -8.95 -0.38 -10.89
CA VAL A 61 -8.08 -1.37 -10.23
C VAL A 61 -7.16 -0.66 -9.25
N CYS A 62 -7.22 -1.07 -7.99
CA CYS A 62 -6.53 -0.39 -6.89
C CYS A 62 -5.43 -1.27 -6.29
N ARG A 63 -4.30 -0.66 -5.92
CA ARG A 63 -3.33 -1.23 -4.96
C ARG A 63 -3.50 -0.55 -3.61
N CYS A 64 -3.71 -1.30 -2.54
CA CYS A 64 -4.06 -0.72 -1.23
C CYS A 64 -2.87 -0.61 -0.26
N GLN A 65 -1.87 -1.49 -0.35
CA GLN A 65 -0.83 -1.66 0.67
C GLN A 65 0.51 -2.03 0.04
N GLY A 66 1.57 -2.07 0.85
CA GLY A 66 2.91 -2.48 0.44
C GLY A 66 3.67 -1.38 -0.28
N GLY A 67 4.65 -1.77 -1.09
CA GLY A 67 5.39 -0.90 -1.99
C GLY A 67 5.92 -1.70 -3.18
N ASN A 68 7.09 -1.38 -3.69
CA ASN A 68 7.71 -2.05 -4.84
C ASN A 68 8.44 -3.36 -4.48
N ASN A 69 8.06 -4.01 -3.37
CA ASN A 69 8.67 -5.22 -2.85
C ASN A 69 7.96 -6.51 -3.31
N ALA A 70 6.92 -6.39 -4.13
CA ALA A 70 6.25 -7.50 -4.77
C ALA A 70 5.99 -7.11 -6.23
N GLY A 71 6.47 -7.94 -7.16
CA GLY A 71 6.25 -7.76 -8.60
C GLY A 71 5.26 -8.78 -9.14
N HIS A 72 4.58 -8.43 -10.22
CA HIS A 72 3.84 -9.39 -11.03
C HIS A 72 4.03 -9.05 -12.52
N THR A 73 4.21 -10.08 -13.33
CA THR A 73 4.31 -9.96 -14.79
C THR A 73 2.97 -10.37 -15.41
N VAL A 74 2.43 -9.53 -16.29
CA VAL A 74 1.25 -9.84 -17.12
C VAL A 74 1.70 -9.96 -18.57
N VAL A 75 1.14 -10.93 -19.30
CA VAL A 75 1.45 -11.13 -20.73
C VAL A 75 0.20 -10.85 -21.54
N VAL A 76 0.24 -9.83 -22.39
CA VAL A 76 -0.85 -9.46 -23.30
C VAL A 76 -0.34 -9.53 -24.72
N GLU A 77 -0.95 -10.35 -25.57
CA GLU A 77 -0.59 -10.48 -27.00
C GLU A 77 0.92 -10.72 -27.24
N SER A 78 1.56 -11.50 -26.35
CA SER A 78 3.01 -11.81 -26.33
C SER A 78 3.94 -10.69 -25.82
N VAL A 79 3.40 -9.56 -25.36
CA VAL A 79 4.16 -8.50 -24.69
C VAL A 79 4.13 -8.70 -23.18
N HIS A 80 5.32 -8.71 -22.56
CA HIS A 80 5.49 -8.88 -21.12
C HIS A 80 5.53 -7.52 -20.42
N TYR A 81 4.54 -7.23 -19.57
CA TYR A 81 4.50 -6.03 -18.72
C TYR A 81 4.84 -6.41 -17.28
N ASP A 82 5.73 -5.64 -16.67
CA ASP A 82 6.22 -5.90 -15.31
C ASP A 82 5.75 -4.78 -14.40
N PHE A 83 5.00 -5.15 -13.38
CA PHE A 83 4.36 -4.22 -12.47
C PHE A 83 4.83 -4.48 -11.04
N HIS A 84 5.15 -3.41 -10.30
CA HIS A 84 5.59 -3.43 -8.91
C HIS A 84 4.70 -2.49 -8.08
N LEU A 85 4.72 -1.18 -8.38
CA LEU A 85 3.85 -0.20 -7.74
C LEU A 85 2.56 -0.01 -8.52
N LEU A 86 2.63 -0.08 -9.85
CA LEU A 86 1.48 0.10 -10.70
C LEU A 86 0.52 -1.09 -10.52
N PRO A 87 -0.80 -0.86 -10.44
CA PRO A 87 -1.77 -1.95 -10.49
C PRO A 87 -1.77 -2.66 -11.85
N SER A 88 -1.87 -4.00 -11.88
CA SER A 88 -1.85 -4.80 -13.15
C SER A 88 -2.92 -4.35 -14.14
N GLY A 89 -4.04 -3.87 -13.62
CA GLY A 89 -5.22 -3.49 -14.39
C GLY A 89 -4.96 -2.44 -15.47
N LEU A 90 -3.79 -1.78 -15.46
CA LEU A 90 -3.38 -0.91 -16.55
C LEU A 90 -3.26 -1.61 -17.91
N THR A 91 -3.15 -2.94 -17.96
CA THR A 91 -3.26 -3.72 -19.20
C THR A 91 -4.64 -3.61 -19.85
N ASN A 92 -5.70 -3.41 -19.04
CA ASN A 92 -7.02 -3.05 -19.55
C ASN A 92 -7.06 -1.55 -19.85
N THR A 93 -7.16 -1.18 -21.12
CA THR A 93 -7.17 0.22 -21.59
C THR A 93 -8.36 1.04 -21.07
N LYS A 94 -9.44 0.39 -20.65
CA LYS A 94 -10.64 1.05 -20.09
C LYS A 94 -10.55 1.28 -18.59
N CYS A 95 -9.54 0.72 -17.92
CA CYS A 95 -9.40 0.77 -16.49
C CYS A 95 -8.62 2.00 -16.03
N THR A 96 -9.07 2.61 -14.93
CA THR A 96 -8.28 3.59 -14.15
C THR A 96 -7.53 2.85 -13.05
N ALA A 97 -6.24 3.11 -12.91
CA ALA A 97 -5.41 2.52 -11.88
C ALA A 97 -5.26 3.48 -10.69
N VAL A 98 -5.46 2.98 -9.48
CA VAL A 98 -5.37 3.75 -8.24
C VAL A 98 -4.30 3.17 -7.32
N VAL A 99 -3.38 4.02 -6.88
CA VAL A 99 -2.42 3.69 -5.81
C VAL A 99 -2.90 4.35 -4.51
N GLY A 100 -3.33 3.52 -3.57
CA GLY A 100 -3.99 3.94 -2.33
C GLY A 100 -3.07 4.58 -1.28
N ASN A 101 -3.67 5.20 -0.27
CA ASN A 101 -2.98 5.84 0.84
C ASN A 101 -2.20 4.87 1.75
N GLY A 102 -2.49 3.56 1.68
CA GLY A 102 -1.76 2.53 2.42
C GLY A 102 -0.42 2.16 1.80
N VAL A 103 -0.18 2.53 0.54
CA VAL A 103 1.04 2.22 -0.21
C VAL A 103 2.18 3.18 0.18
N VAL A 104 3.41 2.65 0.22
CA VAL A 104 4.65 3.42 0.29
C VAL A 104 5.33 3.41 -1.08
N ILE A 105 5.70 4.57 -1.60
CA ILE A 105 6.07 4.75 -3.01
C ILE A 105 7.47 5.35 -3.09
N ASN A 106 8.38 4.67 -3.79
CA ASN A 106 9.63 5.28 -4.24
C ASN A 106 9.34 6.01 -5.57
N VAL A 107 9.39 7.34 -5.55
CA VAL A 107 9.01 8.17 -6.72
C VAL A 107 9.94 7.96 -7.93
N PRO A 108 11.28 7.90 -7.78
CA PRO A 108 12.16 7.55 -8.90
C PRO A 108 11.81 6.22 -9.57
N GLN A 109 11.68 5.14 -8.78
CA GLN A 109 11.39 3.80 -9.29
C GLN A 109 9.97 3.70 -9.88
N LEU A 110 9.01 4.49 -9.39
CA LEU A 110 7.70 4.62 -10.03
C LEU A 110 7.83 5.16 -11.46
N PHE A 111 8.62 6.22 -11.67
CA PHE A 111 8.82 6.77 -13.02
C PHE A 111 9.63 5.85 -13.93
N GLU A 112 10.59 5.11 -13.39
CA GLU A 112 11.28 4.03 -14.12
C GLU A 112 10.29 2.95 -14.59
N GLU A 113 9.39 2.52 -13.70
CA GLU A 113 8.35 1.53 -14.00
C GLU A 113 7.34 2.05 -15.04
N ILE A 114 6.91 3.31 -14.93
CA ILE A 114 6.04 3.96 -15.91
C ILE A 114 6.72 3.96 -17.28
N LYS A 115 7.95 4.47 -17.35
CA LYS A 115 8.71 4.56 -18.60
C LYS A 115 8.90 3.20 -19.25
N ALA A 116 9.32 2.19 -18.48
CA ALA A 116 9.58 0.84 -18.99
C ALA A 116 8.31 0.17 -19.57
N ASN A 117 7.13 0.47 -19.03
CA ASN A 117 5.87 -0.05 -19.55
C ASN A 117 5.31 0.80 -20.70
N GLU A 118 5.51 2.12 -20.70
CA GLU A 118 5.15 3.00 -21.83
C GLU A 118 5.98 2.69 -23.08
N GLU A 119 7.27 2.36 -22.94
CA GLU A 119 8.14 1.89 -24.04
C GLU A 119 7.64 0.60 -24.70
N LYS A 120 6.87 -0.21 -23.96
CA LYS A 120 6.23 -1.44 -24.46
C LYS A 120 4.83 -1.18 -25.08
N GLY A 121 4.36 0.07 -25.08
CA GLY A 121 3.10 0.49 -25.69
C GLY A 121 1.95 0.75 -24.71
N LEU A 122 2.17 0.59 -23.40
CA LEU A 122 1.11 0.78 -22.39
C LEU A 122 0.82 2.27 -22.18
N GLN A 123 -0.44 2.69 -22.26
CA GLN A 123 -0.82 4.09 -22.03
C GLN A 123 -1.12 4.35 -20.56
N ILE A 124 -0.17 4.88 -19.78
CA ILE A 124 -0.31 5.00 -18.31
C ILE A 124 -0.77 6.40 -17.88
N SER A 125 -0.13 7.44 -18.42
CA SER A 125 -0.13 8.78 -17.82
C SER A 125 -1.52 9.38 -17.53
N SER A 126 -2.53 9.10 -18.35
CA SER A 126 -3.91 9.62 -18.18
C SER A 126 -4.82 8.76 -17.30
N ARG A 127 -4.35 7.60 -16.86
CA ARG A 127 -5.17 6.59 -16.16
C ARG A 127 -4.63 6.21 -14.79
N LEU A 128 -3.50 6.78 -14.37
CA LEU A 128 -2.90 6.52 -13.08
C LEU A 128 -3.26 7.62 -12.08
N LEU A 129 -3.83 7.23 -10.96
CA LEU A 129 -4.18 8.09 -9.84
C LEU A 129 -3.41 7.66 -8.60
N ILE A 130 -2.74 8.59 -7.93
CA ILE A 130 -1.92 8.34 -6.75
C ILE A 130 -2.48 9.13 -5.58
N SER A 131 -2.66 8.46 -4.45
CA SER A 131 -3.13 9.10 -3.24
C SER A 131 -2.17 10.17 -2.75
N ASP A 132 -2.70 11.37 -2.54
CA ASP A 132 -2.06 12.47 -1.83
C ASP A 132 -1.55 12.08 -0.42
N ARG A 133 -2.18 11.07 0.19
CA ARG A 133 -1.86 10.55 1.54
C ARG A 133 -0.85 9.39 1.54
N SER A 134 -0.44 8.88 0.38
CA SER A 134 0.58 7.83 0.29
C SER A 134 1.95 8.35 0.75
N HIS A 135 2.76 7.50 1.38
CA HIS A 135 4.05 7.90 1.95
C HIS A 135 5.19 7.70 0.94
N ILE A 136 6.23 8.53 1.06
CA ILE A 136 7.38 8.51 0.16
C ILE A 136 8.49 7.62 0.74
N VAL A 137 8.99 6.71 -0.10
CA VAL A 137 10.20 5.92 0.16
C VAL A 137 11.39 6.66 -0.43
N PHE A 138 12.24 7.22 0.43
CA PHE A 138 13.48 7.89 0.03
C PHE A 138 14.64 6.90 -0.14
N ASP A 139 15.69 7.32 -0.84
CA ASP A 139 16.88 6.47 -1.05
C ASP A 139 17.61 6.19 0.26
N PHE A 140 17.59 7.12 1.21
CA PHE A 140 18.12 6.87 2.55
C PHE A 140 17.32 5.81 3.32
N HIS A 141 16.01 5.63 3.07
CA HIS A 141 15.25 4.52 3.64
C HIS A 141 15.77 3.18 3.11
N GLN A 142 16.11 3.09 1.81
CA GLN A 142 16.71 1.90 1.20
C GLN A 142 18.09 1.59 1.81
N ALA A 143 18.92 2.64 1.98
CA ALA A 143 20.24 2.51 2.60
C ALA A 143 20.13 2.01 4.06
N VAL A 144 19.20 2.57 4.85
CA VAL A 144 18.97 2.16 6.24
C VAL A 144 18.48 0.72 6.34
N ASP A 145 17.57 0.30 5.47
CA ASP A 145 17.10 -1.09 5.40
C ASP A 145 18.28 -2.06 5.19
N GLY A 146 19.17 -1.73 4.26
CA GLY A 146 20.41 -2.50 4.04
C GLY A 146 21.36 -2.51 5.24
N LEU A 147 21.55 -1.37 5.91
CA LEU A 147 22.40 -1.26 7.11
C LEU A 147 21.86 -2.11 8.26
N GLN A 148 20.55 -2.08 8.50
CA GLN A 148 19.90 -2.87 9.55
C GLN A 148 20.05 -4.38 9.32
N GLU A 149 20.00 -4.84 8.07
CA GLU A 149 20.22 -6.25 7.74
C GLU A 149 21.67 -6.68 7.98
N ILE A 150 22.65 -5.82 7.66
CA ILE A 150 24.06 -6.08 7.93
C ILE A 150 24.30 -6.20 9.44
N GLU A 151 23.73 -5.29 10.23
CA GLU A 151 23.88 -5.28 11.69
C GLU A 151 23.29 -6.53 12.36
N LYS A 152 22.19 -7.06 11.82
CA LYS A 152 21.56 -8.28 12.33
C LYS A 152 22.34 -9.56 12.04
N GLY A 153 23.23 -9.57 11.03
CA GLY A 153 24.05 -10.72 10.66
C GLY A 153 23.21 -11.99 10.47
N ALA A 154 23.50 -13.03 11.27
CA ALA A 154 22.79 -14.31 11.22
C ALA A 154 21.29 -14.25 11.58
N LYS A 155 20.80 -13.12 12.10
CA LYS A 155 19.37 -12.85 12.40
C LYS A 155 18.72 -11.93 11.36
N SER A 156 19.35 -11.75 10.20
CA SER A 156 18.78 -11.03 9.05
C SER A 156 17.41 -11.61 8.70
N LEU A 157 16.48 -10.73 8.32
CA LEU A 157 15.12 -11.12 7.94
C LEU A 157 15.02 -11.46 6.45
N GLY A 158 16.04 -11.13 5.66
CA GLY A 158 16.02 -11.20 4.21
C GLY A 158 15.15 -10.10 3.60
N THR A 159 15.28 -8.87 4.10
CA THR A 159 14.49 -7.75 3.53
C THR A 159 14.85 -7.53 2.06
N THR A 160 13.91 -6.95 1.30
CA THR A 160 14.16 -6.61 -0.12
C THR A 160 15.11 -5.43 -0.30
N LYS A 161 15.55 -4.79 0.80
CA LYS A 161 16.39 -3.58 0.82
C LYS A 161 15.78 -2.43 0.02
N LYS A 162 14.46 -2.43 -0.10
CA LYS A 162 13.66 -1.41 -0.80
C LYS A 162 13.17 -0.31 0.15
N GLY A 163 13.55 -0.32 1.43
CA GLY A 163 13.20 0.77 2.36
C GLY A 163 11.74 0.75 2.83
N ILE A 164 11.03 -0.37 2.64
CA ILE A 164 9.62 -0.52 3.01
C ILE A 164 9.46 -0.40 4.52
N GLY A 165 10.22 -1.19 5.28
CA GLY A 165 10.19 -1.17 6.75
C GLY A 165 10.50 0.19 7.35
N PRO A 166 11.65 0.82 7.02
CA PRO A 166 11.97 2.16 7.49
C PRO A 166 10.91 3.21 7.14
N THR A 167 10.29 3.12 5.96
CA THR A 167 9.23 4.07 5.57
C THR A 167 7.94 3.87 6.39
N TYR A 168 7.52 2.62 6.64
CA TYR A 168 6.40 2.35 7.54
C TYR A 168 6.70 2.75 8.99
N ALA A 169 7.95 2.62 9.45
CA ALA A 169 8.38 3.12 10.76
C ALA A 169 8.26 4.65 10.87
N CYS A 170 8.64 5.39 9.82
CA CYS A 170 8.39 6.84 9.71
C CYS A 170 6.90 7.18 9.76
N LYS A 171 6.06 6.42 9.06
CA LYS A 171 4.60 6.58 9.08
C LYS A 171 4.04 6.40 10.50
N ALA A 172 4.42 5.32 11.18
CA ALA A 172 4.01 5.06 12.56
C ALA A 172 4.52 6.13 13.54
N SER A 173 5.74 6.62 13.33
CA SER A 173 6.35 7.69 14.14
C SER A 173 5.78 9.08 13.83
N ARG A 174 4.99 9.23 12.76
CA ARG A 174 4.43 10.50 12.25
C ARG A 174 5.49 11.50 11.81
N THR A 175 6.68 11.02 11.47
CA THR A 175 7.80 11.82 10.96
C THR A 175 7.98 11.74 9.45
N GLY A 176 7.31 10.77 8.81
CA GLY A 176 7.36 10.57 7.36
C GLY A 176 6.77 11.72 6.54
N LEU A 177 7.10 11.71 5.25
CA LEU A 177 6.59 12.63 4.24
C LEU A 177 5.66 11.88 3.28
N ARG A 178 4.64 12.58 2.81
CA ARG A 178 3.60 12.07 1.91
C ARG A 178 3.61 12.80 0.57
N MET A 179 2.87 12.26 -0.40
CA MET A 179 2.77 12.86 -1.73
C MET A 179 2.24 14.29 -1.71
N ALA A 180 1.26 14.58 -0.85
CA ALA A 180 0.76 15.94 -0.64
C ALA A 180 1.84 16.92 -0.18
N ASP A 181 2.79 16.48 0.65
CA ASP A 181 3.90 17.32 1.09
C ASP A 181 4.81 17.66 -0.11
N LEU A 182 5.10 16.66 -0.97
CA LEU A 182 6.00 16.82 -2.12
C LEU A 182 5.42 17.72 -3.23
N VAL A 183 4.14 17.54 -3.58
CA VAL A 183 3.50 18.31 -4.68
C VAL A 183 2.90 19.65 -4.23
N GLY A 184 2.86 19.89 -2.92
CA GLY A 184 2.35 21.11 -2.27
C GLY A 184 3.40 22.22 -2.21
N ASP A 185 3.58 22.81 -1.02
CA ASP A 185 4.60 23.82 -0.78
C ASP A 185 5.98 23.17 -0.60
N PHE A 186 6.84 23.35 -1.60
CA PHE A 186 8.16 22.74 -1.63
C PHE A 186 9.09 23.26 -0.51
N ALA A 187 8.91 24.49 -0.02
CA ALA A 187 9.72 25.00 1.09
C ALA A 187 9.43 24.26 2.39
N VAL A 188 8.15 23.93 2.63
CA VAL A 188 7.73 23.12 3.78
C VAL A 188 8.24 21.69 3.64
N PHE A 189 8.18 21.11 2.44
CA PHE A 189 8.76 19.80 2.15
C PHE A 189 10.25 19.78 2.47
N GLU A 190 11.02 20.76 1.97
CA GLU A 190 12.46 20.86 2.17
C GLU A 190 12.81 20.89 3.66
N GLN A 191 12.15 21.76 4.44
CA GLN A 191 12.39 21.88 5.87
C GLN A 191 12.19 20.53 6.59
N ARG A 192 11.09 19.84 6.28
CA ARG A 192 10.77 18.55 6.91
C ARG A 192 11.71 17.45 6.44
N PHE A 193 12.10 17.43 5.16
CA PHE A 193 13.05 16.47 4.61
C PHE A 193 14.42 16.59 5.28
N ARG A 194 14.96 17.81 5.42
CA ARG A 194 16.23 18.07 6.12
C ARG A 194 16.17 17.58 7.58
N SER A 195 15.07 17.85 8.29
CA SER A 195 14.86 17.38 9.67
C SER A 195 14.81 15.84 9.77
N LEU A 196 14.12 15.20 8.84
CA LEU A 196 14.03 13.73 8.77
C LEU A 196 15.39 13.10 8.53
N VAL A 197 16.13 13.58 7.51
CA VAL A 197 17.49 13.09 7.20
C VAL A 197 18.43 13.29 8.39
N SER A 198 18.41 14.46 9.03
CA SER A 198 19.23 14.72 10.22
C SER A 198 18.96 13.73 11.37
N THR A 199 17.70 13.36 11.57
CA THR A 199 17.33 12.34 12.57
C THR A 199 17.89 10.97 12.20
N TYR A 200 17.78 10.57 10.93
CA TYR A 200 18.33 9.30 10.48
C TYR A 200 19.86 9.25 10.50
N GLN A 201 20.56 10.33 10.18
CA GLN A 201 22.03 10.39 10.28
C GLN A 201 22.53 10.26 11.73
N ARG A 202 21.75 10.75 12.71
CA ARG A 202 22.06 10.53 14.13
C ARG A 202 21.85 9.09 14.57
N LEU A 203 20.80 8.44 14.07
CA LEU A 203 20.50 7.03 14.38
C LEU A 203 21.46 6.07 13.65
N PHE A 204 21.88 6.44 12.44
CA PHE A 204 22.76 5.64 11.58
C PHE A 204 23.96 6.49 11.15
N PRO A 205 25.04 6.55 11.94
CA PRO A 205 26.21 7.38 11.64
C PRO A 205 26.90 7.05 10.30
N ALA A 206 26.71 5.83 9.79
CA ALA A 206 27.22 5.40 8.49
C ALA A 206 26.40 5.94 7.30
N LEU A 207 25.20 6.49 7.54
CA LEU A 207 24.31 7.00 6.52
C LEU A 207 24.83 8.33 5.96
N LYS A 208 25.14 8.34 4.66
CA LYS A 208 25.51 9.54 3.93
C LYS A 208 24.37 9.92 3.00
N VAL A 209 23.92 11.18 3.10
CA VAL A 209 22.89 11.75 2.23
C VAL A 209 23.38 13.10 1.78
N ASP A 210 23.44 13.30 0.47
CA ASP A 210 23.66 14.62 -0.12
C ASP A 210 22.31 15.33 -0.22
N LEU A 211 22.06 16.25 0.72
CA LEU A 211 20.77 16.93 0.83
C LEU A 211 20.45 17.76 -0.42
N ASP A 212 21.43 18.45 -0.99
CA ASP A 212 21.18 19.39 -2.08
C ASP A 212 20.90 18.64 -3.38
N VAL A 213 21.61 17.52 -3.62
CA VAL A 213 21.32 16.61 -4.74
C VAL A 213 19.93 15.97 -4.60
N GLU A 214 19.59 15.46 -3.42
CA GLU A 214 18.27 14.85 -3.20
C GLU A 214 17.14 15.88 -3.37
N LEU A 215 17.28 17.07 -2.80
CA LEU A 215 16.27 18.12 -2.89
C LEU A 215 16.09 18.60 -4.32
N ALA A 216 17.17 18.80 -5.09
CA ALA A 216 17.08 19.15 -6.50
C ALA A 216 16.32 18.07 -7.30
N LYS A 217 16.66 16.79 -7.07
CA LYS A 217 15.96 15.65 -7.68
C LYS A 217 14.46 15.65 -7.34
N TYR A 218 14.09 15.81 -6.08
CA TYR A 218 12.69 15.80 -5.66
C TYR A 218 11.91 17.02 -6.14
N LYS A 219 12.56 18.18 -6.33
CA LYS A 219 11.93 19.36 -6.93
C LYS A 219 11.47 19.10 -8.35
N ASP A 220 12.31 18.45 -9.16
CA ASP A 220 11.97 18.07 -10.53
C ASP A 220 10.89 16.99 -10.57
N LEU A 221 10.99 15.99 -9.69
CA LEU A 221 9.99 14.92 -9.58
C LEU A 221 8.63 15.46 -9.13
N ALA A 222 8.58 16.45 -8.23
CA ALA A 222 7.33 17.05 -7.76
C ALA A 222 6.51 17.62 -8.93
N MET A 223 7.15 18.32 -9.87
CA MET A 223 6.49 18.87 -11.06
C MET A 223 5.90 17.77 -11.95
N LYS A 224 6.65 16.68 -12.17
CA LYS A 224 6.21 15.55 -12.99
C LYS A 224 5.12 14.73 -12.30
N LEU A 225 5.17 14.63 -10.98
CA LEU A 225 4.26 13.81 -10.18
C LEU A 225 2.89 14.48 -9.97
N ARG A 226 2.85 15.81 -9.95
CA ARG A 226 1.63 16.60 -9.66
C ARG A 226 0.38 16.18 -10.43
N PRO A 227 0.42 15.85 -11.75
CA PRO A 227 -0.78 15.44 -12.50
C PRO A 227 -1.40 14.12 -12.02
N PHE A 228 -0.61 13.26 -11.37
CA PHE A 228 -1.05 11.95 -10.90
C PHE A 228 -1.69 12.01 -9.51
N VAL A 229 -1.38 13.03 -8.71
CA VAL A 229 -1.72 13.07 -7.29
C VAL A 229 -3.10 13.67 -7.08
N ILE A 230 -3.99 12.89 -6.45
CA ILE A 230 -5.37 13.30 -6.14
C ILE A 230 -5.78 12.83 -4.73
N ASP A 231 -6.91 13.35 -4.24
CA ASP A 231 -7.61 12.75 -3.11
C ASP A 231 -8.32 11.46 -3.55
N THR A 232 -7.61 10.34 -3.43
CA THR A 232 -8.13 9.02 -3.81
C THR A 232 -9.28 8.56 -2.92
N VAL A 233 -9.38 9.06 -1.68
CA VAL A 233 -10.46 8.63 -0.77
C VAL A 233 -11.78 9.16 -1.30
N SER A 234 -11.86 10.47 -1.56
CA SER A 234 -13.06 11.07 -2.15
C SER A 234 -13.39 10.44 -3.51
N TYR A 235 -12.39 10.27 -4.38
CA TYR A 235 -12.56 9.63 -5.69
C TYR A 235 -13.18 8.22 -5.61
N LEU A 236 -12.71 7.38 -4.68
CA LEU A 236 -13.22 6.01 -4.53
C LEU A 236 -14.62 5.97 -3.92
N HIS A 237 -14.95 6.90 -3.01
CA HIS A 237 -16.31 7.02 -2.48
C HIS A 237 -17.31 7.44 -3.56
N ASP A 238 -16.94 8.41 -4.40
CA ASP A 238 -17.77 8.82 -5.55
C ASP A 238 -17.94 7.66 -6.53
N ALA A 239 -16.87 6.93 -6.85
CA ALA A 239 -16.93 5.76 -7.72
C ALA A 239 -17.87 4.66 -7.20
N LEU A 240 -17.83 4.37 -5.89
CA LEU A 240 -18.74 3.42 -5.24
C LEU A 240 -20.19 3.90 -5.25
N ALA A 241 -20.43 5.21 -5.08
CA ALA A 241 -21.76 5.82 -5.13
C ALA A 241 -22.33 5.87 -6.56
N GLU A 242 -21.48 5.95 -7.57
CA GLU A 242 -21.84 5.84 -8.99
C GLU A 242 -22.07 4.39 -9.44
N GLY A 243 -21.72 3.41 -8.61
CA GLY A 243 -21.88 1.99 -8.93
C GLY A 243 -20.77 1.43 -9.82
N LYS A 244 -19.57 2.04 -9.81
CA LYS A 244 -18.43 1.56 -10.61
C LYS A 244 -17.93 0.20 -10.11
N ASN A 245 -17.47 -0.63 -11.05
CA ASN A 245 -16.82 -1.90 -10.74
C ASN A 245 -15.37 -1.67 -10.30
N ILE A 246 -15.08 -1.93 -9.03
CA ILE A 246 -13.75 -1.75 -8.42
C ILE A 246 -13.14 -3.10 -8.09
N LEU A 247 -11.91 -3.32 -8.53
CA LEU A 247 -11.08 -4.47 -8.19
C LEU A 247 -9.88 -4.02 -7.37
N ILE A 248 -9.52 -4.78 -6.35
CA ILE A 248 -8.44 -4.46 -5.42
C ILE A 248 -7.40 -5.57 -5.46
N GLU A 249 -6.19 -5.19 -5.88
CA GLU A 249 -5.00 -6.03 -5.91
C GLU A 249 -4.31 -5.99 -4.54
N GLY A 250 -4.38 -7.11 -3.82
CA GLY A 250 -3.68 -7.30 -2.55
C GLY A 250 -2.17 -7.41 -2.72
N ALA A 251 -1.42 -6.71 -1.86
CA ALA A 251 0.02 -6.85 -1.77
C ALA A 251 0.43 -8.11 -1.00
N ASN A 252 1.52 -8.75 -1.43
CA ASN A 252 2.08 -9.96 -0.79
C ASN A 252 0.99 -11.02 -0.49
N ALA A 253 0.94 -11.56 0.72
CA ALA A 253 -0.02 -12.60 1.10
C ALA A 253 -0.27 -12.60 2.62
N CYS A 254 -1.37 -13.21 3.05
CA CYS A 254 -1.84 -13.18 4.43
C CYS A 254 -0.81 -13.69 5.45
N LEU A 255 0.01 -14.71 5.14
CA LEU A 255 1.01 -15.22 6.08
C LEU A 255 2.30 -14.38 6.14
N LEU A 256 2.37 -13.33 5.31
CA LEU A 256 3.36 -12.26 5.37
C LEU A 256 2.78 -10.98 6.01
N ASP A 257 1.53 -10.97 6.46
CA ASP A 257 0.92 -9.82 7.13
C ASP A 257 1.68 -9.48 8.43
N ILE A 258 1.83 -8.18 8.72
CA ILE A 258 2.55 -7.70 9.90
C ILE A 258 1.96 -8.21 11.23
N ASP A 259 0.64 -8.39 11.31
CA ASP A 259 -0.07 -8.81 12.52
C ASP A 259 -0.36 -10.32 12.53
N PHE A 260 -0.77 -10.87 11.39
CA PHE A 260 -1.27 -12.25 11.30
C PHE A 260 -0.28 -13.24 10.69
N GLY A 261 0.85 -12.76 10.17
CA GLY A 261 1.86 -13.60 9.53
C GLY A 261 2.83 -14.26 10.51
N THR A 262 3.84 -14.91 9.96
CA THR A 262 4.90 -15.57 10.74
C THR A 262 5.95 -14.58 11.28
N TYR A 263 5.54 -13.68 12.17
CA TYR A 263 6.41 -12.66 12.76
C TYR A 263 7.66 -13.28 13.42
N PRO A 264 8.87 -12.70 13.27
CA PRO A 264 9.19 -11.42 12.60
C PRO A 264 9.41 -11.52 11.07
N PHE A 265 9.23 -12.69 10.47
CA PHE A 265 9.50 -12.93 9.04
C PHE A 265 8.26 -12.63 8.19
N VAL A 266 7.88 -11.35 8.18
CA VAL A 266 6.69 -10.78 7.57
C VAL A 266 7.04 -9.45 6.88
N THR A 267 6.12 -8.91 6.07
CA THR A 267 6.25 -7.53 5.57
C THR A 267 5.81 -6.52 6.64
N SER A 268 6.00 -5.23 6.37
CA SER A 268 5.62 -4.12 7.27
C SER A 268 4.21 -3.58 7.02
N SER A 269 3.41 -4.25 6.19
CA SER A 269 2.05 -3.84 5.81
C SER A 269 1.01 -4.91 6.16
N ASN A 270 -0.25 -4.48 6.27
CA ASN A 270 -1.38 -5.41 6.36
C ASN A 270 -1.71 -5.97 4.97
N CYS A 271 -1.54 -7.28 4.81
CA CYS A 271 -1.79 -8.02 3.57
C CYS A 271 -3.15 -8.74 3.57
N THR A 272 -3.91 -8.61 4.66
CA THR A 272 -5.28 -9.11 4.81
C THR A 272 -6.33 -8.09 4.38
N VAL A 273 -7.60 -8.48 4.39
CA VAL A 273 -8.73 -7.61 3.98
C VAL A 273 -8.85 -6.33 4.83
N GLY A 274 -8.35 -6.31 6.06
CA GLY A 274 -8.28 -5.08 6.86
C GLY A 274 -7.37 -4.02 6.24
N GLY A 275 -6.29 -4.46 5.58
CA GLY A 275 -5.39 -3.60 4.81
C GLY A 275 -6.07 -2.89 3.64
N VAL A 276 -7.13 -3.48 3.09
CA VAL A 276 -7.92 -2.86 2.02
C VAL A 276 -8.66 -1.62 2.53
N CYS A 277 -9.35 -1.74 3.67
CA CYS A 277 -10.11 -0.64 4.25
C CYS A 277 -9.18 0.51 4.66
N THR A 278 -8.11 0.20 5.38
CA THR A 278 -7.14 1.20 5.86
C THR A 278 -6.30 1.80 4.74
N GLY A 279 -6.08 1.06 3.65
CA GLY A 279 -5.23 1.46 2.54
C GLY A 279 -5.92 2.26 1.42
N LEU A 280 -7.25 2.25 1.39
CA LEU A 280 -8.06 2.96 0.39
C LEU A 280 -9.09 3.92 1.00
N GLY A 281 -9.30 3.87 2.31
CA GLY A 281 -10.32 4.69 2.99
C GLY A 281 -11.76 4.24 2.71
N ILE A 282 -11.95 2.99 2.28
CA ILE A 282 -13.29 2.42 2.02
C ILE A 282 -13.84 1.71 3.26
N PRO A 283 -15.14 1.85 3.56
CA PRO A 283 -15.73 1.23 4.74
C PRO A 283 -15.91 -0.29 4.52
N PRO A 284 -15.86 -1.13 5.59
CA PRO A 284 -16.00 -2.58 5.46
C PRO A 284 -17.26 -3.04 4.72
N ARG A 285 -18.37 -2.30 4.84
CA ARG A 285 -19.64 -2.59 4.14
C ARG A 285 -19.55 -2.47 2.61
N ALA A 286 -18.57 -1.72 2.11
CA ALA A 286 -18.32 -1.56 0.66
C ALA A 286 -17.43 -2.68 0.10
N ILE A 287 -16.94 -3.60 0.92
CA ILE A 287 -16.20 -4.77 0.46
C ILE A 287 -17.16 -5.81 -0.10
N GLY A 288 -16.89 -6.25 -1.33
CA GLY A 288 -17.66 -7.26 -2.06
C GLY A 288 -17.07 -8.65 -1.87
N ASN A 289 -16.84 -9.35 -2.98
CA ASN A 289 -16.23 -10.67 -2.96
C ASN A 289 -14.75 -10.57 -2.60
N VAL A 290 -14.28 -11.48 -1.74
CA VAL A 290 -12.87 -11.60 -1.36
C VAL A 290 -12.35 -12.94 -1.84
N TYR A 291 -11.51 -12.91 -2.88
CA TYR A 291 -10.92 -14.08 -3.50
C TYR A 291 -9.57 -14.37 -2.86
N GLY A 292 -9.45 -15.53 -2.19
CA GLY A 292 -8.19 -16.03 -1.65
C GLY A 292 -7.47 -16.89 -2.69
N VAL A 293 -6.31 -16.45 -3.15
CA VAL A 293 -5.47 -17.19 -4.10
C VAL A 293 -4.59 -18.15 -3.33
N VAL A 294 -4.78 -19.45 -3.58
CA VAL A 294 -4.07 -20.55 -2.93
C VAL A 294 -3.33 -21.34 -3.99
N LYS A 295 -2.04 -21.58 -3.77
CA LYS A 295 -1.25 -22.49 -4.62
C LYS A 295 -1.46 -23.94 -4.18
N ALA A 296 -1.49 -24.86 -5.14
CA ALA A 296 -1.67 -26.30 -4.91
C ALA A 296 -0.59 -26.91 -3.99
N TYR A 297 0.57 -26.27 -3.91
CA TYR A 297 1.66 -26.57 -2.99
C TYR A 297 2.11 -25.27 -2.31
N THR A 298 2.72 -25.36 -1.13
CA THR A 298 3.17 -24.17 -0.40
C THR A 298 4.61 -23.83 -0.75
N THR A 299 4.87 -22.57 -1.06
CA THR A 299 6.23 -22.00 -1.20
C THR A 299 6.43 -20.88 -0.19
N ARG A 300 7.68 -20.61 0.18
CA ARG A 300 8.08 -19.45 0.99
C ARG A 300 9.36 -18.88 0.39
N VAL A 301 9.38 -17.58 0.15
CA VAL A 301 10.59 -16.84 -0.22
C VAL A 301 11.12 -16.16 1.03
N GLY A 302 12.41 -16.31 1.29
CA GLY A 302 13.08 -15.79 2.49
C GLY A 302 13.02 -16.73 3.71
N ASP A 303 13.76 -16.35 4.73
CA ASP A 303 13.90 -17.13 5.96
C ASP A 303 12.61 -17.14 6.79
N GLY A 304 12.56 -18.07 7.75
CA GLY A 304 11.51 -18.16 8.75
C GLY A 304 10.83 -19.53 8.84
N PRO A 305 9.84 -19.66 9.75
CA PRO A 305 9.16 -20.91 9.99
C PRO A 305 8.48 -21.44 8.73
N PHE A 306 8.76 -22.70 8.40
CA PHE A 306 8.07 -23.44 7.35
C PHE A 306 7.81 -24.86 7.86
N PRO A 307 6.54 -25.32 7.93
CA PRO A 307 6.19 -26.60 8.50
C PRO A 307 7.04 -27.74 7.91
N PRO A 308 7.67 -28.59 8.75
CA PRO A 308 8.57 -29.65 8.27
C PRO A 308 7.91 -30.61 7.28
N SER A 309 6.60 -30.87 7.45
CA SER A 309 5.81 -31.74 6.57
C SER A 309 5.63 -31.22 5.14
N ARG A 310 6.03 -29.97 4.86
CA ARG A 310 5.86 -29.32 3.55
C ARG A 310 7.18 -28.97 2.87
N ARG A 311 8.34 -29.24 3.50
CA ARG A 311 9.66 -29.03 2.88
C ARG A 311 9.85 -30.05 1.75
N MET A 312 9.79 -29.61 0.50
CA MET A 312 10.43 -30.35 -0.58
C MET A 312 11.93 -30.28 -0.32
N LYS A 313 12.56 -31.43 -0.03
CA LYS A 313 14.02 -31.53 -0.04
C LYS A 313 14.44 -31.38 -1.51
N SER A 314 15.13 -30.28 -1.82
CA SER A 314 15.92 -30.15 -3.03
C SER A 314 17.06 -31.16 -3.03
#